data_AF-A0A1V2ZFT0-F1
#
_entry.id   AF-A0A1V2ZFT0-F1
#
_cell.length_a   1.000
_cell.length_b   1.000
_cell.length_c   1.000
_cell.angle_alpha   90.00
_cell.angle_beta   90.00
_cell.angle_gamma   90.00
#
_symmetry.space_group_name_H-M   'P 1'
#
loop_
_entity.id
_entity.type
_entity.pdbx_description
1 polymer ?
#
loop_
_entity_poly.entity_id
_entity_poly.type
_entity_poly.pdbx_seq_one_letter_code
_entity_poly.pdbx_strand_id
1 'polypeptide(L)'
;MADRIVRGLARKSLSVAEVEARLYTEGVAEKDALEILDRFARFGYLDDHRMAEQLVTQLRERKKLGRSSIMQELRARKLDADAIATALDELDGDDEYRTAVELARKRLPSLRSLSDEVAERRLTGFLARRGYSGALVQRVVRETVRKPGSSVRFR
;
A
#
# COMPACT_ATOMS: atom_id res chain seq x y z
N MET A 1 21.64 4.97 -27.26
CA MET A 1 20.68 4.06 -26.61
C MET A 1 20.55 4.36 -25.10
N ALA A 2 21.63 4.29 -24.32
CA ALA A 2 21.65 4.57 -22.88
C ALA A 2 21.03 5.94 -22.51
N ASP A 3 21.30 6.99 -23.28
CA ASP A 3 20.80 8.35 -23.03
C ASP A 3 19.26 8.51 -23.13
N ARG A 4 18.60 7.66 -23.93
CA ARG A 4 17.13 7.60 -24.01
C ARG A 4 16.52 6.91 -22.78
N ILE A 5 17.23 5.92 -22.25
CA ILE A 5 16.86 5.19 -21.03
C ILE A 5 17.04 6.11 -19.82
N VAL A 6 18.16 6.84 -19.73
CA VAL A 6 18.40 7.91 -18.71
C VAL A 6 17.26 8.91 -18.68
N ARG A 7 16.87 9.48 -19.84
CA ARG A 7 15.77 10.46 -19.96
C ARG A 7 14.37 9.87 -19.68
N GLY A 8 14.21 8.56 -19.81
CA GLY A 8 12.97 7.84 -19.52
C GLY A 8 12.80 7.52 -18.02
N LEU A 9 13.90 7.28 -17.32
CA LEU A 9 13.96 6.94 -15.89
C LEU A 9 13.80 8.18 -15.00
N ALA A 10 14.35 9.33 -15.42
CA ALA A 10 14.24 10.57 -14.67
C ALA A 10 12.78 11.07 -14.48
N ARG A 11 11.82 10.60 -15.29
CA ARG A 11 10.41 11.01 -15.24
C ARG A 11 9.46 10.02 -14.56
N LYS A 12 9.92 8.79 -14.29
CA LYS A 12 9.14 7.74 -13.63
C LYS A 12 10.06 7.02 -12.67
N SER A 13 9.81 7.12 -11.37
CA SER A 13 10.44 6.25 -10.38
C SER A 13 10.16 4.80 -10.79
N LEU A 14 11.17 4.05 -11.20
CA LEU A 14 11.07 2.63 -11.55
C LEU A 14 11.90 1.83 -10.55
N SER A 15 11.47 0.60 -10.26
CA SER A 15 12.28 -0.33 -9.48
C SER A 15 13.46 -0.84 -10.30
N VAL A 16 14.47 -1.39 -9.64
CA VAL A 16 15.62 -2.02 -10.29
C VAL A 16 15.15 -3.08 -11.31
N ALA A 17 14.23 -3.95 -10.91
CA ALA A 17 13.70 -5.03 -11.76
C ALA A 17 12.92 -4.50 -12.98
N GLU A 18 12.24 -3.35 -12.86
CA GLU A 18 11.55 -2.73 -13.99
C GLU A 18 12.52 -2.11 -14.98
N VAL A 19 13.63 -1.52 -14.49
CA VAL A 19 14.70 -1.01 -15.35
C VAL A 19 15.38 -2.16 -16.09
N GLU A 20 15.72 -3.23 -15.37
CA GLU A 20 16.30 -4.43 -15.95
C GLU A 20 15.41 -5.01 -17.07
N ALA A 21 14.12 -5.25 -16.78
CA ALA A 21 13.18 -5.76 -17.76
C ALA A 21 13.09 -4.87 -19.02
N ARG A 22 13.19 -3.54 -18.83
CA ARG A 22 13.19 -2.60 -19.94
C ARG A 22 14.48 -2.65 -20.75
N LEU A 23 15.65 -2.80 -20.11
CA LEU A 23 16.93 -2.98 -20.80
C LEU A 23 16.89 -4.22 -21.70
N TYR A 24 16.37 -5.35 -21.20
CA TYR A 24 16.21 -6.57 -21.99
C TYR A 24 15.21 -6.41 -23.14
N THR A 25 14.08 -5.74 -22.92
CA THR A 25 13.10 -5.46 -23.98
C THR A 25 13.70 -4.62 -25.12
N GLU A 26 14.70 -3.78 -24.82
CA GLU A 26 15.40 -2.94 -25.78
C GLU A 26 16.61 -3.65 -26.42
N GLY A 27 16.83 -4.94 -26.12
CA GLY A 27 17.90 -5.76 -26.69
C GLY A 27 19.30 -5.46 -26.13
N VAL A 28 19.39 -4.86 -24.95
CA VAL A 28 20.69 -4.63 -24.28
C VAL A 28 21.25 -5.97 -23.80
N ALA A 29 22.52 -6.24 -24.11
CA ALA A 29 23.21 -7.44 -23.65
C ALA A 29 23.28 -7.48 -22.12
N GLU A 30 23.21 -8.68 -21.54
CA GLU A 30 23.18 -8.88 -20.08
C GLU A 30 24.31 -8.16 -19.35
N LYS A 31 25.56 -8.30 -19.85
CA LYS A 31 26.72 -7.63 -19.28
C LYS A 31 26.55 -6.11 -19.23
N ASP A 32 26.09 -5.50 -20.32
CA ASP A 32 25.89 -4.06 -20.41
C ASP A 32 24.74 -3.59 -19.52
N ALA A 33 23.68 -4.41 -19.41
CA ALA A 33 22.55 -4.13 -18.53
C ALA A 33 22.99 -4.09 -17.05
N LEU A 34 23.78 -5.08 -16.61
CA LEU A 34 24.33 -5.13 -15.26
C LEU A 34 25.22 -3.91 -14.96
N GLU A 35 26.09 -3.53 -15.89
CA GLU A 35 26.94 -2.33 -15.75
C GLU A 35 26.12 -1.04 -15.63
N ILE A 36 25.02 -0.94 -16.39
CA ILE A 36 24.09 0.19 -16.31
C ILE A 36 23.39 0.22 -14.96
N LEU A 37 22.82 -0.90 -14.52
CA LEU A 37 22.09 -0.99 -13.24
C LEU A 37 22.98 -0.62 -12.06
N ASP A 38 24.18 -1.19 -12.00
CA ASP A 38 25.18 -0.93 -10.96
C ASP A 38 25.61 0.55 -10.94
N ARG A 39 25.89 1.14 -12.11
CA ARG A 39 26.19 2.58 -12.20
C ARG A 39 25.02 3.44 -11.71
N PHE A 40 23.77 3.07 -12.03
CA PHE A 40 22.60 3.85 -11.66
C PHE A 40 22.27 3.72 -10.18
N ALA A 41 22.47 2.54 -9.58
CA ALA A 41 22.38 2.33 -8.15
C ALA A 41 23.43 3.17 -7.41
N ARG A 42 24.69 3.15 -7.86
CA ARG A 42 25.77 3.98 -7.27
C ARG A 42 25.49 5.48 -7.28
N PHE A 43 24.87 5.98 -8.34
CA PHE A 43 24.48 7.40 -8.43
C PHE A 43 23.14 7.71 -7.75
N GLY A 44 22.49 6.72 -7.13
CA GLY A 44 21.22 6.88 -6.43
C GLY A 44 20.01 7.11 -7.33
N TYR A 45 20.13 6.82 -8.64
CA TYR A 45 19.01 6.87 -9.58
C TYR A 45 18.08 5.66 -9.45
N LEU A 46 18.60 4.54 -8.98
CA LEU A 46 17.84 3.34 -8.64
C LEU A 46 18.06 3.01 -7.17
N ASP A 47 16.97 2.95 -6.43
CA ASP A 47 16.97 2.73 -4.99
C ASP A 47 15.60 2.18 -4.60
N ASP A 48 15.52 0.85 -4.51
CA ASP A 48 14.28 0.16 -4.19
C ASP A 48 13.82 0.45 -2.74
N HIS A 49 14.73 0.73 -1.81
CA HIS A 49 14.37 1.12 -0.43
C HIS A 49 13.69 2.48 -0.42
N ARG A 50 14.32 3.50 -1.01
CA ARG A 50 13.73 4.84 -1.13
C ARG A 50 12.38 4.79 -1.86
N MET A 51 12.31 3.98 -2.91
CA MET A 51 11.07 3.82 -3.67
C MET A 51 9.97 3.13 -2.85
N ALA A 52 10.32 2.11 -2.07
CA ALA A 52 9.39 1.41 -1.18
C ALA A 52 8.83 2.38 -0.13
N GLU A 53 9.69 3.14 0.56
CA GLU A 53 9.30 4.15 1.56
C GLU A 53 8.33 5.19 0.99
N GLN A 54 8.67 5.76 -0.17
CA GLN A 54 7.81 6.74 -0.86
C GLN A 54 6.46 6.14 -1.24
N LEU A 55 6.46 4.91 -1.76
CA LEU A 55 5.23 4.25 -2.18
C LEU A 55 4.35 3.87 -0.99
N VAL A 56 4.93 3.38 0.10
CA VAL A 56 4.23 3.11 1.37
C VAL A 56 3.53 4.38 1.84
N THR A 57 4.27 5.49 1.96
CA THR A 57 3.74 6.80 2.37
C THR A 57 2.59 7.23 1.46
N GLN A 58 2.77 7.18 0.14
CA GLN A 58 1.72 7.53 -0.82
C GLN A 58 0.45 6.68 -0.68
N LEU A 59 0.61 5.36 -0.55
CA LEU A 59 -0.50 4.41 -0.46
C LEU A 59 -1.26 4.56 0.87
N ARG A 60 -0.57 4.84 1.97
CA ARG A 60 -1.20 5.15 3.26
C ARG A 60 -1.92 6.48 3.23
N GLU A 61 -1.26 7.54 2.79
CA GLU A 61 -1.82 8.88 2.92
C GLU A 61 -2.95 9.13 1.93
N ARG A 62 -2.77 8.73 0.67
CA ARG A 62 -3.74 9.04 -0.40
C ARG A 62 -4.79 7.96 -0.55
N LYS A 63 -4.39 6.68 -0.55
CA LYS A 63 -5.32 5.56 -0.75
C LYS A 63 -5.85 5.00 0.56
N LYS A 64 -5.21 5.27 1.71
CA LYS A 64 -5.58 4.77 3.04
C LYS A 64 -5.67 3.24 3.04
N LEU A 65 -4.66 2.59 2.46
CA LEU A 65 -4.51 1.13 2.43
C LEU A 65 -3.87 0.61 3.71
N GLY A 66 -4.17 -0.63 4.07
CA GLY A 66 -3.50 -1.37 5.12
C GLY A 66 -2.35 -2.23 4.59
N ARG A 67 -1.52 -2.74 5.51
CA ARG A 67 -0.28 -3.49 5.26
C ARG A 67 -0.38 -4.51 4.12
N SER A 68 -1.42 -5.35 4.08
CA SER A 68 -1.52 -6.41 3.08
C SER A 68 -1.72 -5.91 1.65
N SER A 69 -2.44 -4.79 1.48
CA SER A 69 -2.62 -4.19 0.14
C SER A 69 -1.39 -3.37 -0.27
N ILE A 70 -0.73 -2.72 0.69
CA ILE A 70 0.55 -2.03 0.44
C ILE A 70 1.60 -3.03 -0.02
N MET A 71 1.73 -4.17 0.68
CA MET A 71 2.64 -5.25 0.28
C MET A 71 2.36 -5.75 -1.14
N GLN A 72 1.09 -5.90 -1.53
CA GLN A 72 0.73 -6.29 -2.90
C GLN A 72 1.16 -5.25 -3.94
N GLU A 73 0.96 -3.96 -3.66
CA GLU A 73 1.38 -2.88 -4.55
C GLU A 73 2.91 -2.81 -4.69
N LEU A 74 3.65 -2.98 -3.59
CA LEU A 74 5.12 -3.04 -3.62
C LEU A 74 5.62 -4.24 -4.45
N ARG A 75 5.02 -5.42 -4.27
CA ARG A 75 5.34 -6.62 -5.07
C ARG A 75 4.96 -6.46 -6.54
N ALA A 76 3.85 -5.80 -6.84
CA ALA A 76 3.45 -5.51 -8.21
C ALA A 76 4.47 -4.63 -8.95
N ARG A 77 5.19 -3.78 -8.20
CA ARG A 77 6.32 -2.97 -8.69
C ARG A 77 7.64 -3.73 -8.74
N LYS A 78 7.65 -5.02 -8.36
CA LYS A 78 8.82 -5.89 -8.35
C LYS A 78 9.99 -5.32 -7.54
N LEU A 79 9.69 -4.64 -6.44
CA LEU A 79 10.72 -4.15 -5.51
C LEU A 79 11.42 -5.32 -4.84
N ASP A 80 12.69 -5.13 -4.51
CA ASP A 80 13.47 -6.08 -3.73
C ASP A 80 12.77 -6.49 -2.42
N ALA A 81 12.91 -7.76 -2.04
CA ALA A 81 12.20 -8.32 -0.90
C ALA A 81 12.63 -7.67 0.44
N ASP A 82 13.90 -7.30 0.59
CA ASP A 82 14.43 -6.63 1.77
C ASP A 82 13.92 -5.18 1.86
N ALA A 83 13.88 -4.48 0.73
CA ALA A 83 13.27 -3.15 0.63
C ALA A 83 11.79 -3.17 1.03
N ILE A 84 11.04 -4.20 0.59
CA ILE A 84 9.64 -4.40 1.00
C ILE A 84 9.54 -4.66 2.50
N ALA A 85 10.37 -5.55 3.05
CA ALA A 85 10.33 -5.90 4.47
C ALA A 85 10.62 -4.66 5.33
N THR A 86 11.71 -3.95 5.03
CA THR A 86 12.14 -2.74 5.72
C THR A 86 11.03 -1.67 5.71
N ALA A 87 10.51 -1.33 4.52
CA ALA A 87 9.51 -0.28 4.39
C ALA A 87 8.16 -0.64 5.06
N LEU A 88 7.85 -1.94 5.17
CA LEU A 88 6.67 -2.38 5.90
C LEU A 88 6.90 -2.40 7.42
N ASP A 89 8.10 -2.69 7.90
CA ASP A 89 8.38 -2.74 9.35
C ASP A 89 8.34 -1.36 10.02
N GLU A 90 8.50 -0.29 9.24
CA GLU A 90 8.25 1.09 9.67
C GLU A 90 6.76 1.42 9.88
N LEU A 91 5.84 0.51 9.52
CA LEU A 91 4.40 0.72 9.71
C LEU A 91 3.99 0.54 11.16
N ASP A 92 3.59 1.63 11.81
CA ASP A 92 2.94 1.61 13.12
C ASP A 92 1.51 1.04 13.04
N GLY A 93 1.25 -0.01 13.82
CA GLY A 93 -0.04 -0.67 13.95
C GLY A 93 -1.13 0.18 14.60
N ASP A 94 -0.77 1.12 15.49
CA ASP A 94 -1.75 2.02 16.11
C ASP A 94 -2.32 3.02 15.09
N ASP A 95 -1.50 3.47 14.15
CA ASP A 95 -1.93 4.30 13.04
C ASP A 95 -2.83 3.56 12.05
N GLU A 96 -2.59 2.27 11.83
CA GLU A 96 -3.49 1.46 11.00
C GLU A 96 -4.89 1.38 11.61
N TYR A 97 -4.97 1.17 12.93
CA TYR A 97 -6.25 1.12 13.63
C TYR A 97 -7.00 2.45 13.53
N ARG A 98 -6.34 3.59 13.81
CA ARG A 98 -6.95 4.93 13.69
C ARG A 98 -7.51 5.16 12.29
N THR A 99 -6.70 4.85 11.27
CA THR A 99 -7.11 5.01 9.86
C THR A 99 -8.31 4.14 9.50
N ALA A 100 -8.33 2.88 9.94
CA ALA A 100 -9.44 1.97 9.70
C ALA A 100 -10.74 2.43 10.39
N VAL A 101 -10.66 2.97 11.60
CA VAL A 101 -11.80 3.56 12.32
C VAL A 101 -12.35 4.76 11.55
N GLU A 102 -11.50 5.66 11.06
CA GLU A 102 -11.94 6.80 10.26
C GLU A 102 -12.65 6.37 8.97
N LEU A 103 -12.09 5.40 8.26
CA LEU A 103 -12.69 4.81 7.07
C LEU A 103 -14.05 4.18 7.37
N ALA A 104 -14.16 3.45 8.48
CA ALA A 104 -15.41 2.85 8.91
C ALA A 104 -16.46 3.91 9.25
N ARG A 105 -16.10 4.95 10.02
CA ARG A 105 -16.99 6.07 10.35
C ARG A 105 -17.50 6.79 9.09
N LYS A 106 -16.64 7.01 8.10
CA LYS A 106 -17.03 7.60 6.81
C LYS A 106 -17.95 6.69 5.99
N ARG A 107 -17.78 5.37 6.10
CA ARG A 107 -18.57 4.38 5.34
C ARG A 107 -19.95 4.10 5.96
N LEU A 108 -20.04 4.10 7.29
CA LEU A 108 -21.26 3.74 8.05
C LEU A 108 -22.54 4.47 7.60
N PRO A 109 -22.54 5.79 7.31
CA PRO A 109 -23.74 6.48 6.84
C PRO A 109 -24.42 5.83 5.62
N SER A 110 -23.63 5.28 4.69
CA SER A 110 -24.15 4.59 3.50
C SER A 110 -24.77 3.21 3.78
N LEU A 111 -24.63 2.71 5.02
CA LEU A 111 -25.10 1.38 5.43
C LEU A 111 -26.27 1.46 6.42
N ARG A 112 -26.71 2.66 6.82
CA ARG A 112 -27.71 2.88 7.89
C ARG A 112 -29.09 2.29 7.62
N SER A 113 -29.46 2.07 6.36
CA SER A 113 -30.76 1.48 5.99
C SER A 113 -30.76 -0.06 5.99
N LEU A 114 -29.61 -0.68 6.26
CA LEU A 114 -29.43 -2.12 6.25
C LEU A 114 -29.54 -2.68 7.67
N SER A 115 -29.82 -3.97 7.79
CA SER A 115 -29.69 -4.66 9.07
C SER A 115 -28.24 -4.64 9.55
N ASP A 116 -28.03 -4.72 10.86
CA ASP A 116 -26.70 -4.73 11.48
C ASP A 116 -25.82 -5.82 10.88
N GLU A 117 -26.33 -7.04 10.72
CA GLU A 117 -25.59 -8.16 10.10
C GLU A 117 -25.12 -7.84 8.67
N VAL A 118 -25.98 -7.23 7.86
CA VAL A 118 -25.62 -6.83 6.49
C VAL A 118 -24.61 -5.68 6.49
N ALA A 119 -24.76 -4.72 7.41
CA ALA A 119 -23.84 -3.60 7.57
C ALA A 119 -22.45 -4.09 8.01
N GLU A 120 -22.36 -4.97 9.01
CA GLU A 120 -21.12 -5.60 9.49
C GLU A 120 -20.42 -6.34 8.36
N ARG A 121 -21.13 -7.20 7.61
CA ARG A 121 -20.56 -7.94 6.49
C ARG A 121 -20.02 -7.01 5.41
N ARG A 122 -20.76 -5.96 5.04
CA ARG A 122 -20.33 -4.99 4.01
C ARG A 122 -19.15 -4.16 4.46
N LEU A 123 -19.12 -3.74 5.73
CA LEU A 123 -18.02 -2.99 6.30
C LEU A 123 -16.75 -3.85 6.42
N THR A 124 -16.91 -5.10 6.85
CA THR A 124 -15.83 -6.12 6.89
C THR A 124 -15.19 -6.27 5.52
N GLY A 125 -15.99 -6.54 4.48
CA GLY A 125 -15.48 -6.68 3.11
C GLY A 125 -14.85 -5.39 2.57
N PHE A 126 -15.37 -4.23 2.95
CA PHE A 126 -14.79 -2.93 2.57
C PHE A 126 -13.39 -2.73 3.15
N LEU A 127 -13.18 -2.99 4.44
CA LEU A 127 -11.86 -2.85 5.07
C LEU A 127 -10.90 -3.96 4.62
N ALA A 128 -11.37 -5.20 4.46
CA ALA A 128 -10.55 -6.32 3.99
C ALA A 128 -9.97 -6.06 2.59
N ARG A 129 -10.78 -5.55 1.64
CA ARG A 129 -10.30 -5.19 0.30
C ARG A 129 -9.29 -4.04 0.29
N ARG A 130 -9.19 -3.29 1.38
CA ARG A 130 -8.21 -2.22 1.57
C ARG A 130 -6.93 -2.72 2.23
N GLY A 131 -6.87 -4.00 2.62
CA GLY A 131 -5.65 -4.65 3.09
C GLY A 131 -5.46 -4.63 4.60
N TYR A 132 -6.49 -4.28 5.38
CA TYR A 132 -6.44 -4.36 6.84
C TYR A 132 -6.54 -5.81 7.32
N SER A 133 -5.79 -6.14 8.37
CA SER A 133 -5.77 -7.50 8.94
C SER A 133 -7.14 -7.92 9.49
N GLY A 134 -7.45 -9.22 9.44
CA GLY A 134 -8.74 -9.72 9.90
C GLY A 134 -9.07 -9.36 11.35
N ALA A 135 -8.07 -9.45 12.24
CA ALA A 135 -8.22 -9.08 13.64
C ALA A 135 -8.56 -7.59 13.83
N LEU A 136 -7.87 -6.70 13.10
CA LEU A 136 -8.13 -5.26 13.14
C LEU A 136 -9.51 -4.94 12.56
N VAL A 137 -9.86 -5.55 11.42
CA VAL A 137 -11.18 -5.41 10.78
C VAL A 137 -12.30 -5.80 11.75
N GLN A 138 -12.20 -6.97 12.37
CA GLN A 138 -13.21 -7.44 13.35
C GLN A 138 -13.33 -6.49 14.53
N ARG A 139 -12.20 -6.02 15.08
CA ARG A 139 -12.18 -5.04 16.18
C ARG A 139 -12.92 -3.75 15.78
N VAL A 140 -12.57 -3.16 14.65
CA VAL A 140 -13.15 -1.91 14.16
C VAL A 140 -14.64 -2.06 13.86
N VAL A 141 -15.05 -3.13 13.18
CA VAL A 141 -16.47 -3.38 12.85
C VAL A 141 -17.30 -3.50 14.12
N ARG A 142 -16.86 -4.31 15.09
CA ARG A 142 -17.56 -4.49 16.36
C ARG A 142 -17.72 -3.18 17.13
N GLU A 143 -16.67 -2.36 17.20
CA GLU A 143 -16.69 -1.09 17.92
C GLU A 143 -17.54 -0.01 17.22
N THR A 144 -17.68 -0.10 15.90
CA THR A 144 -18.36 0.93 15.09
C THR A 144 -19.83 0.61 14.82
N VAL A 145 -20.19 -0.65 14.59
CA VAL A 145 -21.58 -1.07 14.34
C VAL A 145 -22.38 -1.24 15.63
N ARG A 146 -21.79 -1.77 16.72
CA ARG A 146 -22.50 -1.91 18.01
C ARG A 146 -22.78 -0.59 18.74
N LYS A 147 -22.35 0.56 18.23
CA LYS A 147 -22.75 1.88 18.76
C LYS A 147 -23.81 2.55 17.88
N PRO A 148 -25.09 2.26 18.16
CA PRO A 148 -26.12 3.28 18.16
C PRO A 148 -27.00 3.15 19.41
N GLY A 149 -26.82 4.03 20.41
CA GLY A 149 -27.79 4.23 21.50
C GLY A 149 -27.33 3.88 22.92
N SER A 150 -26.47 4.72 23.53
CA SER A 150 -26.55 4.96 24.97
C SER A 150 -27.52 6.13 25.22
N SER A 151 -28.78 5.96 24.83
CA SER A 151 -29.87 6.79 25.33
C SER A 151 -30.75 5.91 26.20
N VAL A 152 -30.26 5.62 27.40
CA VAL A 152 -31.13 5.17 28.48
C VAL A 152 -32.01 6.38 28.82
N ARG A 153 -33.22 6.42 28.25
CA ARG A 153 -34.31 7.22 28.81
C ARG A 153 -34.72 6.52 30.09
N PHE A 154 -34.20 6.97 31.23
CA PHE A 154 -34.86 6.73 32.50
C PHE A 154 -36.21 7.44 32.47
N ARG A 155 -37.27 6.68 32.77
CA ARG A 155 -38.63 7.17 32.95
C ARG A 155 -38.75 7.98 34.23
#